data_AF-A0ABD5TX43-F1
#
_entry.id   AF-A0ABD5TX43-F1
#
_cell.length_a   1.000
_cell.length_b   1.000
_cell.length_c   1.000
_cell.angle_alpha   90.00
_cell.angle_beta   90.00
_cell.angle_gamma   90.00
#
_symmetry.space_group_name_H-M   'P 1'
#
loop_
_entity.id
_entity.type
_entity.pdbx_description
1 polymer ?
#
loop_
_entity_poly.entity_id
_entity_poly.type
_entity_poly.pdbx_seq_one_letter_code
_entity_poly.pdbx_strand_id
1 'polypeptide(L)'
;MKQFSTSDGDEIRVECEETDQSFSGSLSLVVSCDSDADVQLIDGVLTSSAHGDEIHSLFACEAEFRIIVESAGSGETIVYENCTLLSSSGKWTASDEFVRSLD
;
A
#
# COMPACT_ATOMS: atom_id res chain seq x y z
N MET A 1 7.31 15.82 -7.21
CA MET A 1 7.37 14.48 -6.59
C MET A 1 7.31 14.58 -5.06
N LYS A 2 6.24 14.04 -4.44
CA LYS A 2 6.11 13.90 -2.98
C LYS A 2 6.43 12.46 -2.61
N GLN A 3 7.19 12.25 -1.54
CA GLN A 3 7.50 10.92 -1.04
C GLN A 3 6.94 10.74 0.37
N PHE A 4 6.31 9.59 0.59
CA PHE A 4 5.80 9.16 1.89
C PHE A 4 6.46 7.83 2.26
N SER A 5 6.78 7.66 3.54
CA SER A 5 7.28 6.40 4.09
C SER A 5 6.64 6.16 5.45
N THR A 6 6.15 4.95 5.67
CA THR A 6 5.60 4.57 6.98
C THR A 6 6.68 4.57 8.05
N SER A 7 6.31 5.01 9.25
CA SER A 7 7.15 5.10 10.44
C SER A 7 6.95 3.89 11.38
N ASP A 8 7.87 3.74 12.32
CA ASP A 8 7.73 2.72 13.37
C ASP A 8 6.44 2.93 14.17
N GLY A 9 5.59 1.91 14.21
CA GLY A 9 4.27 1.95 14.84
C GLY A 9 3.09 2.17 13.89
N ASP A 10 3.32 2.59 12.64
CA ASP A 10 2.24 2.61 11.63
C ASP A 10 1.79 1.17 11.33
N GLU A 11 0.47 0.97 11.25
CA GLU A 11 -0.08 -0.33 10.89
C GLU A 11 -0.46 -0.31 9.40
N ILE A 12 0.00 -1.32 8.67
CA ILE A 12 -0.30 -1.45 7.24
C ILE A 12 -1.08 -2.74 7.05
N ARG A 13 -2.20 -2.63 6.36
CA ARG A 13 -3.03 -3.75 5.93
C ARG A 13 -3.18 -3.73 4.43
N VAL A 14 -3.18 -4.91 3.83
CA VAL A 14 -3.40 -5.08 2.40
C VAL A 14 -4.54 -6.04 2.21
N GLU A 15 -5.54 -5.63 1.44
CA GLU A 15 -6.77 -6.40 1.25
C GLU A 15 -7.00 -6.64 -0.24
N CYS A 16 -7.14 -7.91 -0.61
CA CYS A 16 -7.52 -8.36 -1.94
C CYS A 16 -8.98 -8.78 -1.91
N GLU A 17 -9.89 -7.95 -2.44
CA GLU A 17 -11.32 -8.23 -2.37
C GLU A 17 -11.73 -9.45 -3.20
N GLU A 18 -11.03 -9.72 -4.32
CA GLU A 18 -11.34 -10.87 -5.20
C GLU A 18 -11.09 -12.22 -4.53
N THR A 19 -10.11 -12.31 -3.63
CA THR A 19 -9.71 -13.56 -2.97
C THR A 19 -10.09 -13.61 -1.50
N ASP A 20 -10.73 -12.56 -0.97
CA ASP A 20 -11.05 -12.40 0.46
C ASP A 20 -9.80 -12.59 1.35
N GLN A 21 -8.65 -12.14 0.84
CA GLN A 21 -7.37 -12.23 1.54
C GLN A 21 -7.01 -10.88 2.16
N SER A 22 -6.65 -10.91 3.43
CA SER A 22 -6.13 -9.76 4.15
C SER A 22 -4.76 -10.08 4.73
N PHE A 23 -3.80 -9.19 4.52
CA PHE A 23 -2.46 -9.28 5.07
C PHE A 23 -2.25 -8.11 6.02
N SER A 24 -1.97 -8.40 7.28
CA SER A 24 -1.70 -7.42 8.32
C SER A 24 -0.46 -7.89 9.09
N GLY A 25 0.61 -7.11 9.07
CA GLY A 25 1.90 -7.52 9.64
C GLY A 25 2.91 -6.38 9.66
N SER A 26 4.16 -6.69 10.00
CA SER A 26 5.30 -5.74 9.98
C SER A 26 5.72 -5.39 8.55
N LEU A 27 4.77 -4.84 7.81
CA LEU A 27 4.92 -4.29 6.48
C LEU A 27 5.54 -2.89 6.60
N SER A 28 6.23 -2.47 5.56
CA SER A 28 6.73 -1.12 5.40
C SER A 28 6.43 -0.67 3.98
N LEU A 29 5.92 0.56 3.87
CA LEU A 29 5.48 1.13 2.62
C LEU A 29 6.27 2.40 2.33
N VAL A 30 6.81 2.47 1.12
CA VAL A 30 7.35 3.70 0.54
C VAL A 30 6.51 4.05 -0.66
N VAL A 31 5.97 5.26 -0.69
CA VAL A 31 5.12 5.77 -1.75
C VAL A 31 5.76 7.00 -2.35
N SER A 32 5.68 7.12 -3.67
CA SER A 32 6.04 8.30 -4.42
C SER A 32 4.87 8.72 -5.28
N CYS A 33 4.33 9.90 -5.00
CA CYS A 33 3.27 10.49 -5.80
C CYS A 33 3.91 11.45 -6.82
N ASP A 34 3.67 11.17 -8.10
CA ASP A 34 4.01 12.10 -9.17
C ASP A 34 2.81 13.00 -9.43
N SER A 35 2.94 14.28 -9.04
CA SER A 35 1.91 15.30 -9.19
C SER A 35 2.09 16.13 -10.47
N ASP A 36 3.14 15.86 -11.25
CA ASP A 36 3.49 16.62 -12.46
C ASP A 36 2.89 15.98 -13.74
N ALA A 37 2.32 14.78 -13.65
CA ALA A 37 1.62 14.11 -14.74
C ALA A 37 0.14 14.54 -14.83
N ASP A 38 -0.41 14.61 -16.05
CA ASP A 38 -1.86 14.84 -16.32
C ASP A 38 -2.76 13.81 -15.59
N VAL A 39 -2.20 12.66 -15.21
CA VAL A 39 -2.82 11.63 -14.37
C VAL A 39 -1.96 11.47 -13.13
N GLN A 40 -2.55 11.62 -11.94
CA GLN A 40 -1.87 11.36 -10.68
C GLN A 40 -1.56 9.86 -10.61
N LEU A 41 -0.29 9.50 -10.80
CA LEU A 41 0.19 8.14 -10.63
C LEU A 41 0.93 8.03 -9.30
N ILE A 42 0.57 6.97 -8.57
CA ILE A 42 1.10 6.71 -7.25
C ILE A 42 1.86 5.40 -7.35
N ASP A 43 3.18 5.50 -7.26
CA ASP A 43 4.04 4.33 -7.28
C ASP A 43 4.52 4.02 -5.87
N GLY A 44 4.52 2.74 -5.51
CA GLY A 44 4.97 2.34 -4.20
C GLY A 44 5.76 1.05 -4.19
N VAL A 45 6.46 0.84 -3.08
CA VAL A 45 7.12 -0.40 -2.75
C VAL A 45 6.61 -0.85 -1.39
N LEU A 46 5.97 -2.01 -1.37
CA LEU A 46 5.57 -2.72 -0.18
C LEU A 46 6.65 -3.75 0.17
N THR A 47 7.11 -3.72 1.41
CA THR A 47 8.10 -4.66 1.93
C THR A 47 7.57 -5.31 3.20
N SER A 48 7.87 -6.59 3.43
CA SER A 48 7.58 -7.25 4.71
C SER A 48 8.89 -7.61 5.40
N SER A 49 8.99 -7.34 6.70
CA SER A 49 10.09 -7.81 7.55
C SER A 49 9.85 -9.22 8.10
N ALA A 50 8.60 -9.67 8.11
CA ALA A 50 8.21 -11.01 8.50
C ALA A 50 8.06 -11.86 7.25
N HIS A 51 9.09 -12.63 6.88
CA HIS A 51 9.07 -13.65 5.82
C HIS A 51 8.38 -13.21 4.51
N GLY A 52 9.16 -12.90 3.46
CA GLY A 52 8.67 -12.42 2.16
C GLY A 52 7.55 -13.24 1.47
N ASP A 53 7.17 -14.38 2.01
CA ASP A 53 6.02 -15.21 1.66
C ASP A 53 4.69 -14.43 1.63
N GLU A 54 4.51 -13.41 2.47
CA GLU A 54 3.28 -12.57 2.46
C GLU A 54 3.16 -11.76 1.16
N ILE A 55 4.23 -11.06 0.77
CA ILE A 55 4.29 -10.30 -0.49
C ILE A 55 4.16 -11.24 -1.69
N HIS A 56 4.78 -12.42 -1.62
CA HIS A 56 4.65 -13.44 -2.65
C HIS A 56 3.21 -13.97 -2.79
N SER A 57 2.50 -14.14 -1.68
CA SER A 57 1.09 -14.56 -1.69
C SER A 57 0.20 -13.47 -2.29
N LEU A 58 0.49 -12.20 -1.98
CA LEU A 58 -0.16 -11.05 -2.60
C LEU A 58 0.09 -10.99 -4.11
N PHE A 59 1.33 -11.25 -4.54
CA PHE A 59 1.67 -11.33 -5.95
C PHE A 59 0.96 -12.49 -6.66
N ALA A 60 0.80 -13.63 -5.99
CA ALA A 60 0.07 -14.77 -6.54
C ALA A 60 -1.42 -14.50 -6.70
N CYS A 61 -1.95 -13.45 -6.08
CA CYS A 61 -3.35 -13.06 -6.20
C CYS A 61 -3.68 -12.53 -7.60
N GLU A 62 -2.70 -11.96 -8.34
CA GLU A 62 -2.85 -11.35 -9.68
C GLU A 62 -4.10 -10.45 -9.84
N ALA A 63 -4.59 -9.89 -8.73
CA ALA A 63 -5.82 -9.12 -8.62
C ALA A 63 -5.53 -7.70 -8.16
N GLU A 64 -6.51 -6.81 -8.36
CA GLU A 64 -6.48 -5.50 -7.74
C GLU A 64 -6.64 -5.64 -6.21
N PHE A 65 -5.91 -4.82 -5.48
CA PHE A 65 -5.94 -4.80 -4.01
C PHE A 65 -5.95 -3.36 -3.52
N ARG A 66 -6.24 -3.19 -2.23
CA ARG A 66 -6.11 -1.91 -1.54
C ARG A 66 -5.09 -1.98 -0.43
N ILE A 67 -4.39 -0.88 -0.20
CA ILE A 67 -3.42 -0.73 0.89
C ILE A 67 -3.99 0.29 1.86
N ILE A 68 -4.13 -0.10 3.11
CA ILE A 68 -4.62 0.72 4.21
C ILE A 68 -3.44 0.98 5.14
N VAL A 69 -3.15 2.24 5.41
CA VAL A 69 -2.10 2.69 6.33
C VAL A 69 -2.76 3.47 7.45
N GLU A 70 -2.69 2.93 8.66
CA GLU A 70 -3.15 3.61 9.87
C GLU A 70 -1.93 4.24 10.55
N SER A 71 -1.84 5.57 10.54
CA SER A 71 -0.69 6.23 11.16
C SER A 71 -0.87 6.34 12.67
N ALA A 72 0.07 5.76 13.43
CA ALA A 72 0.02 5.79 14.88
C ALA A 72 0.23 7.20 15.46
N GLY A 73 0.87 8.10 14.71
CA GLY A 73 1.19 9.45 15.16
C GLY A 73 0.06 10.46 14.96
N SER A 74 -0.70 10.35 13.86
CA SER A 74 -1.74 11.32 13.50
C SER A 74 -3.17 10.81 13.66
N GLY A 75 -3.37 9.49 13.78
CA GLY A 75 -4.71 8.89 13.74
C GLY A 75 -5.37 8.98 12.36
N GLU A 76 -4.61 9.33 11.33
CA GLU A 76 -5.07 9.36 9.95
C GLU A 76 -4.96 7.98 9.33
N THR A 77 -5.95 7.64 8.51
CA THR A 77 -5.96 6.44 7.69
C THR A 77 -5.80 6.84 6.23
N ILE A 78 -4.74 6.36 5.59
CA ILE A 78 -4.51 6.53 4.16
C ILE A 78 -4.89 5.23 3.47
N VAL A 79 -5.72 5.32 2.43
CA VAL A 79 -6.15 4.17 1.62
C VAL A 79 -5.73 4.41 0.18
N TYR A 80 -4.94 3.49 -0.36
CA TYR A 80 -4.64 3.41 -1.79
C TYR A 80 -5.56 2.34 -2.39
N GLU A 81 -6.41 2.73 -3.34
CA GLU A 81 -7.36 1.83 -4.01
C GLU A 81 -6.88 1.45 -5.41
N ASN A 82 -7.38 0.33 -5.93
CA ASN A 82 -7.05 -0.19 -7.26
C ASN A 82 -5.53 -0.37 -7.46
N CYS A 83 -4.83 -0.79 -6.40
CA CYS A 83 -3.41 -1.06 -6.47
C CYS A 83 -3.17 -2.29 -7.34
N THR A 84 -2.19 -2.18 -8.25
CA THR A 84 -1.74 -3.28 -9.11
C THR A 84 -0.27 -3.58 -8.82
N LEU A 85 0.06 -4.85 -8.59
CA LEU A 85 1.46 -5.27 -8.43
C LEU A 85 2.17 -5.27 -9.79
N LEU A 86 3.32 -4.62 -9.84
CA LEU A 86 4.19 -4.56 -11.00
C LEU A 86 5.29 -5.62 -10.95
N SER A 87 5.66 -6.08 -9.75
CA SER A 87 6.67 -7.12 -9.59
C SER A 87 6.57 -7.84 -8.25
N SER A 88 7.09 -9.06 -8.19
CA SER A 88 7.21 -9.88 -6.97
C SER A 88 8.15 -9.30 -5.92
N SER A 89 8.82 -8.17 -6.21
CA SER A 89 9.61 -7.41 -5.25
C SER A 89 8.75 -6.42 -4.45
N GLY A 90 7.42 -6.49 -4.57
CA GLY A 90 6.47 -5.62 -3.88
C GLY A 90 6.29 -4.25 -4.52
N LYS A 91 6.72 -4.04 -5.77
CA LYS A 91 6.41 -2.79 -6.48
C LYS A 91 4.96 -2.81 -6.91
N TRP A 92 4.27 -1.69 -6.72
CA TRP A 92 2.88 -1.53 -7.12
C TRP A 92 2.64 -0.10 -7.62
N THR A 93 1.52 0.09 -8.30
CA THR A 93 1.03 1.39 -8.75
C THR A 93 -0.47 1.51 -8.48
N ALA A 94 -0.94 2.73 -8.27
CA ALA A 94 -2.35 3.07 -8.12
C ALA A 94 -2.67 4.38 -8.84
N SER A 95 -3.92 4.53 -9.25
CA SER A 95 -4.43 5.75 -9.88
C SER A 95 -5.08 6.73 -8.90
N ASP A 96 -5.39 6.28 -7.67
CA ASP A 96 -6.11 7.07 -6.67
C ASP A 96 -5.55 6.84 -5.25
N GLU A 97 -5.49 7.91 -4.47
CA GLU A 97 -5.29 7.87 -3.01
C GLU A 97 -6.45 8.58 -2.30
N PHE A 98 -6.90 7.98 -1.21
CA PHE A 98 -7.90 8.55 -0.32
C PHE A 98 -7.30 8.70 1.07
N VAL A 99 -7.23 9.94 1.55
CA VAL A 99 -6.88 10.20 2.95
C VAL A 99 -8.18 10.40 3.74
N ARG A 100 -8.40 9.54 4.74
CA ARG A 100 -9.49 9.67 5.70
C ARG A 100 -8.93 9.99 7.08
N SER A 101 -9.30 11.13 7.63
CA SER A 101 -9.11 11.42 9.05
C SER A 101 -10.25 10.78 9.84
N LEU A 102 -9.92 10.00 10.88
CA LEU A 102 -10.92 9.54 11.84
C LEU A 102 -11.22 10.72 12.78
N ASP A 103 -12.34 11.41 12.54
CA ASP A 103 -12.87 12.49 13.42
C ASP A 103 -13.40 11.93 14.75
#